data_AF-A0A7V5N1T6-F1
#
_entry.id   AF-A0A7V5N1T6-F1
#
_cell.length_a   1.000
_cell.length_b   1.000
_cell.length_c   1.000
_cell.angle_alpha   90.00
_cell.angle_beta   90.00
_cell.angle_gamma   90.00
#
_symmetry.space_group_name_H-M   'P 1'
#
loop_
_entity.id
_entity.type
_entity.pdbx_description
1 polymer ?
#
loop_
_entity_poly.entity_id
_entity_poly.type
_entity_poly.pdbx_seq_one_letter_code
_entity_poly.pdbx_strand_id
1 'polypeptide(L)'
;GAISLWVARTGYTGEQVGFELFVHPEKAPDLWDRILEAGNDLGVVPAGLGARDSLRIEAGLPLYGSELAGPLQIDPVEAGFGQFVKLHKPFFCGRQEMLLKTRELKRRLVRFRLAQRGVRMVRPGDLVIHRSGQQLMGWVTSAAPNGEGIQMGLALVEKRGAQPNTRIAILSNERAMAQPAGALSPGQKMVLHEEGLILSRFPGRDLSG
;
A
#
# COMPACT_ATOMS: atom_id res chain seq x y z
N GLY A 1 25.21 29.55 11.52
CA GLY A 1 25.65 28.81 12.73
C GLY A 1 25.33 27.33 12.60
N ALA A 2 25.87 26.49 13.49
CA ALA A 2 25.56 25.06 13.53
C ALA A 2 24.11 24.79 14.00
N ILE A 3 23.49 23.72 13.49
CA ILE A 3 22.14 23.29 13.86
C ILE A 3 22.22 21.97 14.61
N SER A 4 21.77 21.93 15.86
CA SER A 4 21.65 20.69 16.64
C SER A 4 20.37 19.94 16.25
N LEU A 5 20.50 18.65 15.92
CA LEU A 5 19.39 17.80 15.48
C LEU A 5 19.66 16.32 15.77
N TRP A 6 18.61 15.51 15.75
CA TRP A 6 18.71 14.04 15.76
C TRP A 6 18.58 13.49 14.34
N VAL A 7 19.40 12.49 14.02
CA VAL A 7 19.36 11.77 12.74
C VAL A 7 18.97 10.33 13.00
N ALA A 8 17.95 9.85 12.30
CA ALA A 8 17.60 8.44 12.26
C ALA A 8 17.71 7.93 10.83
N ARG A 9 18.35 6.77 10.63
CA ARG A 9 18.34 6.06 9.34
C ARG A 9 17.05 5.24 9.22
N THR A 10 15.96 5.96 9.01
CA THR A 10 14.60 5.44 8.89
C THR A 10 13.92 6.11 7.70
N GLY A 11 12.77 5.59 7.29
CA GLY A 11 12.01 6.16 6.20
C GLY A 11 10.75 5.37 5.89
N TYR A 12 9.90 5.96 5.06
CA TYR A 12 8.58 5.43 4.71
C TYR A 12 8.37 5.36 3.18
N THR A 13 9.44 5.40 2.40
CA THR A 13 9.41 5.38 0.93
C THR A 13 9.83 4.03 0.33
N GLY A 14 10.44 3.15 1.12
CA GLY A 14 11.04 1.90 0.64
C GLY A 14 12.42 2.05 0.01
N GLU A 15 12.95 3.28 -0.08
CA GLU A 15 14.30 3.56 -0.53
C GLU A 15 15.35 2.87 0.35
N GLN A 16 16.46 2.44 -0.27
CA GLN A 16 17.53 1.72 0.43
C GLN A 16 18.27 2.61 1.45
N VAL A 17 18.35 3.91 1.14
CA VAL A 17 19.00 4.92 1.97
C VAL A 17 18.04 6.08 2.13
N GLY A 18 17.77 6.42 3.39
CA GLY A 18 16.91 7.51 3.77
C GLY A 18 17.19 7.90 5.22
N PHE A 19 16.92 9.17 5.53
CA PHE A 19 17.11 9.73 6.85
C PHE A 19 15.90 10.56 7.26
N GLU A 20 15.52 10.45 8.52
CA GLU A 20 14.58 11.36 9.17
C GLU A 20 15.37 12.27 10.12
N LEU A 21 15.17 13.58 9.95
CA LEU A 21 15.88 14.62 10.70
C LEU A 21 14.90 15.29 11.67
N PHE A 22 15.20 15.23 12.96
CA PHE A 22 14.37 15.82 14.01
C PHE A 22 15.09 17.04 14.58
N VAL A 23 14.50 18.22 14.39
CA VAL A 23 15.10 19.50 14.74
C VAL A 23 14.10 20.37 15.50
N HIS A 24 14.59 21.32 16.30
CA HIS A 24 13.72 22.32 16.92
C HIS A 24 12.92 23.08 15.84
N PRO A 25 11.61 23.33 16.02
CA PRO A 25 10.76 23.94 14.99
C PRO A 25 11.29 25.28 14.44
N GLU A 26 11.88 26.11 15.30
CA GLU A 26 12.47 27.40 14.90
C GLU A 26 13.67 27.27 13.94
N LYS A 27 14.30 26.09 13.89
CA LYS A 27 15.44 25.81 12.99
C LYS A 27 15.02 25.01 11.76
N ALA A 28 13.78 24.55 11.68
CA ALA A 28 13.31 23.74 10.55
C ALA A 28 13.39 24.48 9.20
N PRO A 29 13.05 25.78 9.08
CA PRO A 29 13.21 26.51 7.82
C PRO A 29 14.67 26.62 7.38
N ASP A 30 15.57 27.02 8.29
CA ASP A 30 17.02 27.11 8.01
C ASP A 30 17.61 25.75 7.62
N LEU A 31 17.21 24.68 8.30
CA LEU A 31 17.63 23.32 7.95
C LEU A 31 17.14 22.91 6.56
N TRP A 32 15.87 23.21 6.25
CA TRP A 32 15.25 22.88 4.97
C TRP A 32 15.99 23.55 3.81
N ASP A 33 16.23 24.86 3.90
CA ASP A 33 16.93 25.62 2.85
C ASP A 33 18.35 25.09 2.63
N ARG A 34 19.07 24.78 3.71
CA ARG A 34 20.43 24.21 3.62
C ARG A 34 20.46 22.82 2.98
N ILE A 35 19.45 21.99 3.20
CA ILE A 35 19.35 20.68 2.55
C ILE A 35 19.14 20.86 1.05
N LEU A 36 18.27 21.79 0.65
CA LEU A 36 18.04 22.07 -0.77
C LEU A 36 19.27 22.66 -1.45
N GLU A 37 19.95 23.61 -0.79
CA GLU A 37 21.18 24.21 -1.29
C GLU A 37 22.29 23.16 -1.46
N ALA A 38 22.57 22.37 -0.42
CA ALA A 38 23.60 21.33 -0.47
C ALA A 38 23.27 20.18 -1.44
N GLY A 39 21.97 19.92 -1.66
CA GLY A 39 21.48 18.88 -2.54
C GLY A 39 21.23 19.33 -3.98
N ASN A 40 21.42 20.60 -4.31
CA ASN A 40 21.06 21.17 -5.62
C ASN A 40 21.75 20.43 -6.77
N ASP A 41 23.07 20.23 -6.66
CA ASP A 41 23.86 19.55 -7.69
C ASP A 41 23.59 18.03 -7.77
N LEU A 42 22.88 17.49 -6.77
CA LEU A 42 22.41 16.10 -6.72
C LEU A 42 20.96 15.94 -7.19
N GLY A 43 20.29 17.03 -7.58
CA GLY A 43 18.89 17.02 -8.01
C GLY A 43 17.88 16.82 -6.88
N VAL A 44 18.22 17.21 -5.65
CA VAL A 44 17.27 17.17 -4.52
C VAL A 44 16.10 18.12 -4.80
N VAL A 45 14.89 17.60 -4.64
CA VAL A 45 13.65 18.37 -4.83
C VAL A 45 12.68 18.15 -3.66
N PRO A 46 11.84 19.15 -3.33
CA PRO A 46 10.74 18.97 -2.40
C PRO A 46 9.77 17.88 -2.87
N ALA A 47 9.33 17.02 -1.95
CA ALA A 47 8.32 16.00 -2.21
C ALA A 47 7.14 16.13 -1.23
N GLY A 48 5.92 16.09 -1.76
CA GLY A 48 4.68 16.21 -0.99
C GLY A 48 4.06 14.87 -0.58
N LEU A 49 2.88 14.95 0.05
CA LEU A 49 2.14 13.78 0.54
C LEU A 49 1.76 12.79 -0.56
N GLY A 50 1.44 13.26 -1.77
CA GLY A 50 1.08 12.39 -2.90
C GLY A 50 2.25 11.51 -3.35
N ALA A 51 3.45 12.08 -3.45
CA ALA A 51 4.67 11.33 -3.77
C ALA A 51 4.99 10.31 -2.66
N ARG A 52 4.86 10.71 -1.39
CA ARG A 52 5.01 9.80 -0.24
C ARG A 52 4.03 8.62 -0.31
N ASP A 53 2.76 8.88 -0.66
CA ASP A 53 1.74 7.85 -0.74
C ASP A 53 1.99 6.88 -1.91
N SER A 54 2.47 7.37 -3.05
CA SER A 54 2.94 6.49 -4.14
C SER A 54 4.06 5.57 -3.67
N LEU A 55 5.14 6.14 -3.14
CA LEU A 55 6.34 5.41 -2.77
C LEU A 55 6.06 4.35 -1.71
N ARG A 56 5.28 4.68 -0.68
CA ARG A 56 4.94 3.70 0.37
C ARG A 56 4.07 2.56 -0.17
N ILE A 57 3.19 2.81 -1.14
CA ILE A 57 2.38 1.78 -1.81
C ILE A 57 3.28 0.88 -2.64
N GLU A 58 4.19 1.47 -3.41
CA GLU A 58 5.20 0.77 -4.20
C GLU A 58 6.06 -0.14 -3.32
N ALA A 59 6.46 0.36 -2.14
CA ALA A 59 7.22 -0.37 -1.13
C ALA A 59 6.42 -1.42 -0.36
N GLY A 60 5.08 -1.43 -0.46
CA GLY A 60 4.25 -2.33 0.31
C GLY A 60 4.12 -1.97 1.80
N LEU A 61 4.20 -0.68 2.15
CA LEU A 61 4.10 -0.20 3.52
C LEU A 61 2.64 0.19 3.88
N PRO A 62 2.17 -0.14 5.09
CA PRO A 62 0.78 0.11 5.50
C PRO A 62 0.58 1.53 5.98
N LEU A 63 -0.56 2.14 5.67
CA LEU A 63 -1.01 3.38 6.29
C LEU A 63 -2.06 3.08 7.37
N TYR A 64 -1.93 3.68 8.56
CA TYR A 64 -2.93 3.54 9.61
C TYR A 64 -4.28 4.11 9.16
N GLY A 65 -5.36 3.38 9.40
CA GLY A 65 -6.70 3.69 8.89
C GLY A 65 -7.03 3.03 7.54
N SER A 66 -6.02 2.60 6.78
CA SER A 66 -6.21 1.90 5.49
C SER A 66 -5.78 0.43 5.57
N GLU A 67 -4.51 0.18 5.90
CA GLU A 67 -3.91 -1.17 5.97
C GLU A 67 -3.66 -1.66 7.40
N LEU A 68 -3.92 -0.81 8.40
CA LEU A 68 -3.88 -1.15 9.82
C LEU A 68 -5.08 -0.50 10.49
N ALA A 69 -5.83 -1.28 11.27
CA ALA A 69 -7.13 -0.90 11.80
C ALA A 69 -8.11 -0.49 10.67
N GLY A 70 -8.77 0.67 10.81
CA GLY A 70 -9.69 1.19 9.81
C GLY A 70 -10.98 0.37 9.64
N PRO A 71 -11.76 0.66 8.58
CA PRO A 71 -13.06 0.03 8.34
C PRO A 71 -12.99 -1.49 8.15
N LEU A 72 -11.87 -2.00 7.62
CA LEU A 72 -11.65 -3.44 7.41
C LEU A 72 -11.07 -4.16 8.63
N GLN A 73 -10.81 -3.42 9.71
CA GLN A 73 -10.27 -3.90 11.00
C GLN A 73 -9.01 -4.77 10.84
N ILE A 74 -8.09 -4.30 9.99
CA ILE A 74 -6.91 -5.07 9.59
C ILE A 74 -5.93 -5.12 10.76
N ASP A 75 -5.60 -6.32 11.22
CA ASP A 75 -4.64 -6.51 12.29
C ASP A 75 -3.19 -6.63 11.78
N PRO A 76 -2.18 -6.50 12.67
CA PRO A 76 -0.78 -6.58 12.27
C PRO A 76 -0.39 -7.89 11.58
N VAL A 77 -1.07 -9.00 11.85
CA VAL A 77 -0.76 -10.29 11.21
C VAL A 77 -1.29 -10.31 9.78
N GLU A 78 -2.52 -9.86 9.57
CA GLU A 78 -3.11 -9.68 8.23
C GLU A 78 -2.29 -8.70 7.37
N ALA A 79 -1.80 -7.62 7.98
CA ALA A 79 -0.95 -6.62 7.33
C ALA A 79 0.48 -7.11 7.01
N GLY A 80 0.89 -8.30 7.46
CA GLY A 80 2.22 -8.87 7.23
C GLY A 80 3.29 -8.49 8.28
N PHE A 81 2.89 -7.89 9.40
CA PHE A 81 3.76 -7.44 10.49
C PHE A 81 3.71 -8.37 11.73
N GLY A 82 3.20 -9.60 11.58
CA GLY A 82 3.08 -10.56 12.68
C GLY A 82 4.39 -10.84 13.42
N GLN A 83 5.55 -10.78 12.73
CA GLN A 83 6.87 -10.97 13.35
C GLN A 83 7.21 -9.91 14.44
N PHE A 84 6.58 -8.74 14.37
CA PHE A 84 6.77 -7.66 15.35
C PHE A 84 5.84 -7.81 16.56
N VAL A 85 4.83 -8.70 16.50
CA VAL A 85 3.94 -9.00 17.62
C VAL A 85 4.58 -10.08 18.51
N LYS A 86 5.12 -9.67 19.67
CA LYS A 86 5.84 -10.56 20.59
C LYS A 86 4.89 -11.33 21.51
N LEU A 87 4.23 -12.37 20.97
CA LEU A 87 3.23 -13.19 21.67
C LEU A 87 3.75 -13.89 22.95
N HIS A 88 5.07 -14.07 23.07
CA HIS A 88 5.71 -14.63 24.26
C HIS A 88 5.72 -13.67 25.47
N LYS A 89 5.54 -12.36 25.26
CA LYS A 89 5.46 -11.41 26.37
C LYS A 89 4.24 -11.74 27.24
N PRO A 90 4.37 -11.67 28.57
CA PRO A 90 3.29 -12.07 29.48
C PRO A 90 2.04 -11.20 29.29
N PHE A 91 2.23 -9.90 29.02
CA PHE A 91 1.15 -8.94 28.86
C PHE A 91 1.44 -7.89 27.79
N PHE A 92 0.40 -7.57 27.01
CA PHE A 92 0.22 -6.33 26.25
C PHE A 92 -1.26 -6.22 25.86
N CYS A 93 -1.74 -5.01 25.59
CA CYS A 93 -3.12 -4.76 25.18
C CYS A 93 -3.44 -5.52 23.87
N GLY A 94 -4.50 -6.33 23.86
CA GLY A 94 -4.89 -7.14 22.70
C GLY A 94 -4.19 -8.49 22.54
N ARG A 95 -3.39 -8.93 23.54
CA ARG A 95 -2.66 -10.22 23.46
C ARG A 95 -3.56 -11.43 23.21
N GLN A 96 -4.66 -11.57 23.94
CA GLN A 96 -5.57 -12.71 23.80
C GLN A 96 -6.16 -12.79 22.39
N GLU A 97 -6.63 -11.66 21.86
CA GLU A 97 -7.17 -11.56 20.51
C GLU A 97 -6.12 -11.92 19.46
N MET A 98 -4.88 -11.43 19.62
CA MET A 98 -3.80 -11.77 18.69
C MET A 98 -3.42 -13.25 18.69
N LEU A 99 -3.54 -13.94 19.83
CA LEU A 99 -3.33 -15.38 19.89
C LEU A 99 -4.37 -16.14 19.07
N LEU A 100 -5.63 -15.70 19.07
CA LEU A 100 -6.70 -16.29 18.28
C LEU A 100 -6.47 -16.04 16.78
N LYS A 101 -6.24 -14.78 16.40
CA LYS A 101 -6.03 -14.37 15.01
C LYS A 101 -4.83 -15.02 14.34
N THR A 102 -3.76 -15.25 15.11
CA THR A 102 -2.54 -15.88 14.57
C THR A 102 -2.72 -17.37 14.26
N ARG A 103 -3.67 -18.06 14.93
CA ARG A 103 -3.92 -19.50 14.70
C ARG A 103 -4.55 -19.77 13.34
N GLU A 104 -5.45 -18.90 12.89
CA GLU A 104 -6.18 -19.08 11.64
C GLU A 104 -6.20 -17.78 10.81
N LEU A 105 -5.11 -17.55 10.07
CA LEU A 105 -5.05 -16.41 9.16
C LEU A 105 -5.91 -16.66 7.91
N LYS A 106 -7.05 -15.95 7.81
CA LYS A 106 -8.02 -16.07 6.70
C LYS A 106 -7.75 -15.10 5.56
N ARG A 107 -7.31 -13.88 5.89
CA ARG A 107 -7.02 -12.81 4.93
C ARG A 107 -5.55 -12.42 5.00
N ARG A 108 -5.06 -11.78 3.95
CA ARG A 108 -3.72 -11.22 3.91
C ARG A 108 -3.71 -10.00 3.02
N LEU A 109 -2.93 -9.02 3.45
CA LEU A 109 -2.65 -7.83 2.68
C LEU A 109 -1.62 -8.15 1.58
N VAL A 110 -1.97 -7.87 0.34
CA VAL A 110 -1.11 -8.05 -0.84
C VAL A 110 -0.74 -6.69 -1.45
N ARG A 111 0.26 -6.71 -2.32
CA ARG A 111 0.60 -5.61 -3.22
C ARG A 111 0.24 -6.03 -4.64
N PHE A 112 -0.25 -5.12 -5.47
CA PHE A 112 -0.57 -5.40 -6.86
C PHE A 112 -0.13 -4.26 -7.77
N ARG A 113 -0.06 -4.56 -9.07
CA ARG A 113 0.08 -3.58 -10.14
C ARG A 113 -0.99 -3.79 -11.19
N LEU A 114 -1.46 -2.72 -11.82
CA LEU A 114 -2.29 -2.83 -13.01
C LEU A 114 -1.44 -3.16 -14.25
N ALA A 115 -2.08 -3.74 -15.25
CA ALA A 115 -1.44 -4.14 -16.51
C ALA A 115 -1.14 -2.95 -17.42
N GLN A 116 -1.90 -1.86 -17.31
CA GLN A 116 -1.85 -0.72 -18.23
C GLN A 116 -1.94 0.61 -17.46
N ARG A 117 -1.37 1.66 -18.07
CA ARG A 117 -1.48 3.05 -17.63
C ARG A 117 -2.70 3.73 -18.26
N GLY A 118 -3.11 4.88 -17.70
CA GLY A 118 -4.22 5.68 -18.26
C GLY A 118 -5.61 5.08 -18.05
N VAL A 119 -5.70 3.99 -17.28
CA VAL A 119 -6.96 3.37 -16.88
C VAL A 119 -7.64 4.14 -15.75
N ARG A 120 -8.88 3.77 -15.41
CA ARG A 120 -9.62 4.41 -14.31
C ARG A 120 -8.79 4.41 -13.02
N MET A 121 -8.80 5.52 -12.29
CA MET A 121 -8.22 5.57 -10.94
C MET A 121 -8.93 4.56 -10.01
N VAL A 122 -8.14 3.63 -9.49
CA VAL A 122 -8.57 2.66 -8.49
C VAL A 122 -8.75 3.35 -7.15
N ARG A 123 -9.81 3.00 -6.43
CA ARG A 123 -10.15 3.61 -5.14
C ARG A 123 -10.17 2.59 -4.01
N PRO A 124 -9.92 3.00 -2.75
CA PRO A 124 -10.22 2.17 -1.59
C PRO A 124 -11.66 1.66 -1.64
N GLY A 125 -11.86 0.38 -1.35
CA GLY A 125 -13.14 -0.31 -1.42
C GLY A 125 -13.48 -0.91 -2.79
N ASP A 126 -12.73 -0.61 -3.85
CA ASP A 126 -12.89 -1.33 -5.13
C ASP A 126 -12.64 -2.83 -4.94
N LEU A 127 -13.35 -3.65 -5.72
CA LEU A 127 -13.38 -5.10 -5.57
C LEU A 127 -12.17 -5.72 -6.26
N VAL A 128 -11.54 -6.69 -5.59
CA VAL A 128 -10.49 -7.53 -6.18
C VAL A 128 -11.08 -8.87 -6.55
N ILE A 129 -11.02 -9.22 -7.84
CA ILE A 129 -11.61 -10.43 -8.40
C ILE A 129 -10.51 -11.34 -8.96
N HIS A 130 -10.61 -12.65 -8.75
CA HIS A 130 -9.73 -13.63 -9.39
C HIS A 130 -10.03 -13.72 -10.88
N ARG A 131 -9.03 -13.55 -11.76
CA ARG A 131 -9.30 -13.38 -13.19
C ARG A 131 -9.90 -14.62 -13.87
N SER A 132 -9.45 -15.82 -13.52
CA SER A 132 -9.91 -17.05 -14.18
C SER A 132 -11.23 -17.60 -13.65
N GLY A 133 -11.59 -17.27 -12.41
CA GLY A 133 -12.76 -17.83 -11.72
C GLY A 133 -13.86 -16.79 -11.44
N GLN A 134 -13.59 -15.52 -11.73
CA GLN A 134 -14.47 -14.37 -11.43
C GLN A 134 -14.94 -14.31 -9.97
N GLN A 135 -14.16 -14.89 -9.06
CA GLN A 135 -14.46 -14.94 -7.63
C GLN A 135 -13.99 -13.66 -6.93
N LEU A 136 -14.84 -13.09 -6.08
CA LEU A 136 -14.44 -12.00 -5.19
C LEU A 136 -13.36 -12.50 -4.21
N MET A 137 -12.19 -11.87 -4.24
CA MET A 137 -11.06 -12.17 -3.36
C MET A 137 -10.98 -11.20 -2.18
N GLY A 138 -11.47 -9.96 -2.33
CA GLY A 138 -11.41 -8.95 -1.29
C GLY A 138 -11.50 -7.54 -1.84
N TRP A 139 -10.82 -6.59 -1.20
CA TRP A 139 -10.97 -5.16 -1.45
C TRP A 139 -9.64 -4.43 -1.52
N VAL A 140 -9.57 -3.45 -2.41
CA VAL A 140 -8.46 -2.49 -2.47
C VAL A 140 -8.50 -1.62 -1.22
N THR A 141 -7.34 -1.40 -0.62
CA THR A 141 -7.17 -0.55 0.56
C THR A 141 -6.51 0.79 0.20
N SER A 142 -5.55 0.78 -0.72
CA SER A 142 -4.87 1.97 -1.25
C SER A 142 -4.44 1.75 -2.69
N ALA A 143 -4.39 2.82 -3.49
CA ALA A 143 -3.83 2.80 -4.84
C ALA A 143 -3.30 4.18 -5.24
N ALA A 144 -2.21 4.21 -6.00
CA ALA A 144 -1.61 5.42 -6.55
C ALA A 144 -0.83 5.10 -7.84
N PRO A 145 -0.71 6.03 -8.79
CA PRO A 145 0.17 5.88 -9.95
C PRO A 145 1.63 6.01 -9.52
N ASN A 146 2.48 5.09 -10.01
CA ASN A 146 3.94 5.22 -9.89
C ASN A 146 4.50 6.28 -10.86
N GLY A 147 5.83 6.45 -10.87
CA GLY A 147 6.52 7.39 -11.76
C GLY A 147 6.30 7.15 -13.27
N GLU A 148 5.82 5.98 -13.68
CA GLU A 148 5.51 5.63 -15.08
C GLU A 148 4.01 5.79 -15.42
N GLY A 149 3.20 6.17 -14.43
CA GLY A 149 1.75 6.30 -14.57
C GLY A 149 0.99 4.95 -14.49
N ILE A 150 1.66 3.86 -14.13
CA ILE A 150 1.02 2.57 -13.84
C ILE A 150 0.54 2.61 -12.39
N GLN A 151 -0.74 2.28 -12.17
CA GLN A 151 -1.27 2.24 -10.82
C GLN A 151 -0.78 1.01 -10.08
N MET A 152 -0.23 1.27 -8.90
CA MET A 152 0.17 0.31 -7.89
C MET A 152 -0.84 0.36 -6.76
N GLY A 153 -1.01 -0.74 -6.03
CA GLY A 153 -1.96 -0.74 -4.92
C GLY A 153 -1.73 -1.83 -3.91
N LEU A 154 -2.49 -1.69 -2.83
CA LEU A 154 -2.58 -2.65 -1.74
C LEU A 154 -4.02 -3.13 -1.63
N ALA A 155 -4.18 -4.40 -1.30
CA ALA A 155 -5.50 -4.99 -1.14
C ALA A 155 -5.49 -6.04 -0.03
N LEU A 156 -6.59 -6.10 0.72
CA LEU A 156 -6.83 -7.18 1.66
C LEU A 156 -7.62 -8.26 0.93
N VAL A 157 -7.03 -9.44 0.79
CA VAL A 157 -7.63 -10.56 0.05
C VAL A 157 -7.66 -11.83 0.88
N GLU A 158 -8.50 -12.79 0.50
CA GLU A 158 -8.46 -14.14 1.04
C GLU A 158 -7.10 -14.80 0.82
N LYS A 159 -6.57 -15.43 1.87
CA LYS A 159 -5.22 -16.02 1.89
C LYS A 159 -5.01 -17.05 0.77
N ARG A 160 -6.06 -17.79 0.38
CA ARG A 160 -5.97 -18.86 -0.63
C ARG A 160 -5.60 -18.34 -2.02
N GLY A 161 -5.98 -17.10 -2.36
CA GLY A 161 -5.67 -16.46 -3.65
C GLY A 161 -4.55 -15.42 -3.59
N ALA A 162 -3.87 -15.27 -2.45
CA ALA A 162 -2.93 -14.17 -2.19
C ALA A 162 -1.51 -14.38 -2.77
N GLN A 163 -1.32 -15.31 -3.71
CA GLN A 163 0.02 -15.67 -4.20
C GLN A 163 0.54 -14.64 -5.22
N PRO A 164 1.84 -14.28 -5.20
CA PRO A 164 2.45 -13.53 -6.28
C PRO A 164 2.20 -14.17 -7.65
N ASN A 165 2.10 -13.35 -8.68
CA ASN A 165 1.75 -13.70 -10.05
C ASN A 165 0.29 -14.19 -10.26
N THR A 166 -0.56 -14.13 -9.23
CA THR A 166 -1.99 -14.35 -9.39
C THR A 166 -2.58 -13.20 -10.21
N ARG A 167 -3.29 -13.54 -11.31
CA ARG A 167 -3.97 -12.56 -12.16
C ARG A 167 -5.28 -12.13 -11.52
N ILE A 168 -5.44 -10.82 -11.39
CA ILE A 168 -6.61 -10.20 -10.77
C ILE A 168 -7.28 -9.22 -11.72
N ALA A 169 -8.53 -8.93 -11.43
CA ALA A 169 -9.30 -7.85 -12.04
C ALA A 169 -9.80 -6.93 -10.93
N ILE A 170 -9.65 -5.62 -11.10
CA ILE A 170 -10.18 -4.61 -10.19
C ILE A 170 -11.48 -4.06 -10.75
N LEU A 171 -12.56 -4.18 -9.99
CA LEU A 171 -13.87 -3.69 -10.38
C LEU A 171 -14.29 -2.54 -9.46
N SER A 172 -14.82 -1.47 -10.06
CA SER A 172 -15.38 -0.36 -9.30
C SER A 172 -16.55 -0.82 -8.45
N ASN A 173 -16.47 -0.65 -7.13
CA ASN A 173 -17.59 -1.02 -6.26
C ASN A 173 -18.82 -0.12 -6.54
N GLU A 174 -18.60 1.19 -6.64
CA GLU A 174 -19.64 2.17 -6.98
C GLU A 174 -20.34 1.83 -8.31
N ARG A 175 -19.58 1.53 -9.38
CA ARG A 175 -20.18 1.21 -10.69
C ARG A 175 -20.82 -0.17 -10.70
N ALA A 176 -20.27 -1.16 -10.00
CA ALA A 176 -20.86 -2.49 -9.87
C ALA A 176 -22.23 -2.42 -9.20
N MET A 177 -22.37 -1.60 -8.14
CA MET A 177 -23.65 -1.36 -7.48
C MET A 177 -24.65 -0.60 -8.38
N ALA A 178 -24.17 0.28 -9.26
CA ALA A 178 -25.01 1.05 -10.18
C ALA A 178 -25.51 0.25 -11.40
N GLN A 179 -24.90 -0.90 -11.70
CA GLN A 179 -25.33 -1.81 -12.77
C GLN A 179 -25.52 -3.23 -12.21
N PRO A 180 -26.59 -3.46 -11.41
CA PRO A 180 -26.89 -4.78 -10.88
C PRO A 180 -27.13 -5.78 -12.03
N ALA A 181 -26.81 -7.04 -11.77
CA ALA A 181 -26.90 -8.11 -12.75
C ALA A 181 -28.33 -8.22 -13.34
N GLY A 182 -28.45 -7.91 -14.62
CA GLY A 182 -29.68 -8.04 -15.42
C GLY A 182 -29.33 -8.45 -16.85
N ALA A 183 -30.35 -8.77 -17.65
CA ALA A 183 -30.16 -9.12 -19.06
C ALA A 183 -29.56 -7.92 -19.82
N LEU A 184 -28.31 -8.05 -20.27
CA LEU A 184 -27.64 -7.04 -21.07
C LEU A 184 -28.33 -6.93 -22.43
N SER A 185 -28.63 -5.70 -22.87
CA SER A 185 -29.13 -5.43 -24.21
C SER A 185 -28.01 -4.93 -25.13
N PRO A 186 -28.05 -5.20 -26.46
CA PRO A 186 -27.13 -4.57 -27.41
C PRO A 186 -27.11 -3.04 -27.28
N GLY A 187 -25.90 -2.45 -27.22
CA GLY A 187 -25.71 -1.00 -27.03
C GLY A 187 -25.57 -0.55 -25.58
N GLN A 188 -25.78 -1.43 -24.59
CA GLN A 188 -25.57 -1.11 -23.18
C GLN A 188 -24.06 -1.01 -22.84
N LYS A 189 -23.67 0.06 -22.13
CA LYS A 189 -22.30 0.25 -21.64
C LYS A 189 -22.06 -0.62 -20.40
N MET A 190 -21.09 -1.53 -20.48
CA MET A 190 -20.68 -2.37 -19.34
C MET A 190 -19.64 -1.69 -18.45
N VAL A 191 -19.66 -2.03 -17.16
CA VAL A 191 -18.54 -1.72 -16.26
C VAL A 191 -17.34 -2.56 -16.66
N LEU A 192 -16.28 -1.88 -17.13
CA LEU A 192 -15.00 -2.53 -17.40
C LEU A 192 -14.23 -2.72 -16.09
N HIS A 193 -13.52 -3.84 -16.02
CA HIS A 193 -12.56 -4.11 -14.96
C HIS A 193 -11.15 -3.76 -15.45
N GLU A 194 -10.29 -3.41 -14.50
CA GLU A 194 -8.88 -3.16 -14.78
C GLU A 194 -8.07 -4.41 -14.46
N GLU A 195 -7.36 -4.97 -15.44
CA GLU A 195 -6.54 -6.16 -15.21
C GLU A 195 -5.26 -5.81 -14.46
N GLY A 196 -4.82 -6.72 -13.60
CA GLY A 196 -3.62 -6.56 -12.80
C GLY A 196 -3.02 -7.88 -12.33
N LEU A 197 -1.94 -7.76 -11.58
CA LEU A 197 -1.15 -8.87 -11.08
C LEU A 197 -0.81 -8.64 -9.60
N ILE A 198 -1.01 -9.67 -8.77
CA ILE A 198 -0.48 -9.68 -7.40
C ILE A 198 1.05 -9.79 -7.48
N LEU A 199 1.73 -8.93 -6.73
CA LEU A 199 3.18 -8.89 -6.58
C LEU A 199 3.60 -9.47 -5.23
N SER A 200 4.92 -9.65 -5.04
CA SER A 200 5.47 -9.79 -3.69
C SER A 200 5.06 -8.56 -2.86
N ARG A 201 4.65 -8.81 -1.60
CA ARG A 201 4.18 -7.73 -0.70
C ARG A 201 5.24 -6.65 -0.56
N PHE A 202 6.46 -7.05 -0.19
CA PHE A 202 7.62 -6.19 -0.16
C PHE A 202 8.44 -6.44 -1.43
N PRO A 203 8.93 -5.40 -2.12
CA PRO A 203 9.92 -5.56 -3.18
C PRO A 203 11.12 -6.38 -2.66
N GLY A 204 11.66 -7.25 -3.50
CA GLY A 204 12.94 -7.90 -3.17
C GLY A 204 14.02 -6.83 -2.99
N ARG A 205 15.02 -7.11 -2.15
CA ARG A 205 16.26 -6.34 -2.20
C ARG A 205 16.94 -6.70 -3.51
N ASP A 206 17.03 -5.75 -4.44
CA ASP A 206 18.01 -5.90 -5.49
C ASP A 206 19.39 -5.72 -4.83
N LEU A 207 20.09 -6.83 -4.64
CA LEU A 207 21.40 -6.87 -3.98
C LEU A 207 22.55 -6.64 -4.98
N SER A 208 22.24 -6.24 -6.22
CA SER A 208 23.23 -6.03 -7.29
C SER A 208 23.90 -4.65 -7.25
N GLY A 209 23.97 -4.00 -6.09
CA GLY A 209 24.68 -2.73 -5.87
C GLY A 209 26.06 -2.96 -5.28
#